data_AF-E3PS76-F1
#
_entry.id   AF-E3PS76-F1
#
_cell.length_a   1.000
_cell.length_b   1.000
_cell.length_c   1.000
_cell.angle_alpha   90.00
_cell.angle_beta   90.00
_cell.angle_gamma   90.00
#
_symmetry.space_group_name_H-M   'P 1'
#
loop_
_entity.id
_entity.type
_entity.pdbx_description
1 polymer ?
#
loop_
_entity_poly.entity_id
_entity_poly.type
_entity_poly.pdbx_seq_one_letter_code
_entity_poly.pdbx_strand_id
1 'polypeptide(L)'
;MPFNKTLLRKDWHITKWFFYSYLILLIMAVPYNVARNLSKLNSNSYDTMNNLLYTLRRVLNLENELVIIALIIIPVALSVALIGEEKRKKTIEIMISGPFSRFEIFFNKIVLGIFILVVPILMSGISLLIMRLTSDYVGMMFTSSQIMIWIFSYSAFAISMFSFSCIIGMLFGSSIGQFICTYIFGVFPIVFYEMFYLSYSSLYTLINGKELAYENAVRSVSKYFEMITPMQFFFRTFDYSQSAQIFFSFRLLAVAIGMLLIALVLFDLSKMEKNSEVLTFESLEGFFRLGVFLSSILAGGIIFSEMIELGTPGLFIGYVVGGFAGYKIPLYLIQKNRAS
;
A
#
# COMPACT_ATOMS: atom_id res chain seq x y z
N MET A 1 6.48 -31.35 8.31
CA MET A 1 7.08 -30.03 8.04
C MET A 1 6.08 -29.24 7.21
N PRO A 2 5.67 -28.04 7.63
CA PRO A 2 4.61 -27.27 6.97
C PRO A 2 4.99 -26.70 5.59
N PHE A 3 6.22 -26.99 5.13
CA PHE A 3 6.76 -26.53 3.86
C PHE A 3 6.68 -27.63 2.81
N ASN A 4 5.95 -27.37 1.72
CA ASN A 4 5.74 -28.38 0.68
C ASN A 4 6.36 -27.91 -0.64
N LYS A 5 7.39 -28.64 -1.08
CA LYS A 5 8.14 -28.33 -2.31
C LYS A 5 7.25 -28.30 -3.56
N THR A 6 6.22 -29.14 -3.60
CA THR A 6 5.30 -29.24 -4.74
C THR A 6 4.41 -28.00 -4.85
N LEU A 7 3.84 -27.55 -3.72
CA LEU A 7 3.05 -26.32 -3.66
C LEU A 7 3.90 -25.11 -4.04
N LEU A 8 5.11 -24.99 -3.47
CA LEU A 8 6.00 -23.88 -3.76
C LEU A 8 6.40 -23.83 -5.23
N ARG A 9 6.71 -24.99 -5.85
CA ARG A 9 7.04 -25.05 -7.27
C ARG A 9 5.88 -24.57 -8.14
N LYS A 10 4.65 -24.98 -7.80
CA LYS A 10 3.43 -24.54 -8.49
C LYS A 10 3.26 -23.03 -8.39
N ASP A 11 3.27 -22.48 -7.18
CA ASP A 11 3.09 -21.05 -6.93
C ASP A 11 4.22 -20.22 -7.58
N TRP A 12 5.46 -20.72 -7.58
CA TRP A 12 6.59 -20.07 -8.27
C TRP A 12 6.38 -20.01 -9.78
N HIS A 13 5.88 -21.06 -10.42
CA HIS A 13 5.65 -21.04 -11.87
C HIS A 13 4.63 -19.96 -12.27
N ILE A 14 3.65 -19.68 -11.42
CA ILE A 14 2.63 -18.64 -11.62
C ILE A 14 3.24 -17.25 -11.37
N THR A 15 4.08 -17.12 -10.33
CA THR A 15 4.50 -15.81 -9.81
C THR A 15 5.91 -15.37 -10.18
N LYS A 16 6.72 -16.21 -10.83
CA LYS A 16 8.10 -15.90 -11.24
C LYS A 16 8.24 -14.61 -12.06
N TRP A 17 7.22 -14.22 -12.83
CA TRP A 17 7.24 -12.98 -13.60
C TRP A 17 7.22 -11.74 -12.71
N PHE A 18 6.58 -11.79 -11.54
CA PHE A 18 6.66 -10.73 -10.53
C PHE A 18 8.07 -10.59 -10.00
N PHE A 19 8.78 -11.70 -9.75
CA PHE A 19 10.18 -11.65 -9.32
C PHE A 19 11.07 -10.93 -10.34
N TYR A 20 11.02 -11.34 -11.61
CA TYR A 20 11.87 -10.73 -12.65
C TYR A 20 11.51 -9.27 -12.91
N SER A 21 10.22 -8.95 -13.01
CA SER A 21 9.79 -7.56 -13.23
C SER A 21 10.16 -6.65 -12.06
N TYR A 22 9.99 -7.12 -10.82
CA TYR A 22 10.36 -6.36 -9.63
C TYR A 22 11.87 -6.13 -9.55
N LEU A 23 12.67 -7.15 -9.84
CA LEU A 23 14.12 -7.05 -9.89
C LEU A 23 14.59 -6.05 -10.95
N ILE A 24 14.05 -6.13 -12.17
CA ILE A 24 14.40 -5.21 -13.26
C ILE A 24 14.03 -3.78 -12.86
N LEU A 25 12.81 -3.56 -12.35
CA LEU A 25 12.35 -2.24 -11.92
C LEU A 25 13.25 -1.66 -10.82
N LEU A 26 13.61 -2.44 -9.80
CA LEU A 26 14.47 -1.95 -8.72
C LEU A 26 15.89 -1.65 -9.17
N ILE A 27 16.49 -2.49 -10.02
CA ILE A 27 17.82 -2.24 -10.58
C ILE A 27 17.80 -0.98 -11.47
N MET A 28 16.78 -0.83 -12.31
CA MET A 28 16.63 0.36 -13.14
C MET A 28 16.39 1.62 -12.30
N ALA A 29 15.55 1.51 -11.27
CA ALA A 29 15.17 2.61 -10.42
C ALA A 29 16.34 3.13 -9.59
N VAL A 30 17.20 2.25 -9.10
CA VAL A 30 18.20 2.62 -8.10
C VAL A 30 19.63 2.57 -8.65
N PRO A 31 20.32 1.42 -8.74
CA PRO A 31 21.73 1.38 -9.13
C PRO A 31 21.98 1.93 -10.55
N TYR A 32 21.09 1.66 -11.52
CA TYR A 32 21.22 2.21 -12.87
C TYR A 32 21.09 3.75 -12.89
N ASN A 33 20.14 4.31 -12.14
CA ASN A 33 19.99 5.77 -12.05
C ASN A 33 21.17 6.41 -11.33
N VAL A 34 21.75 5.77 -10.32
CA VAL A 34 23.01 6.22 -9.71
C VAL A 34 24.11 6.25 -10.77
N ALA A 35 24.33 5.13 -11.50
CA ALA A 35 25.36 5.03 -12.52
C ALA A 35 25.20 6.08 -13.64
N ARG A 36 23.97 6.27 -14.13
CA ARG A 36 23.62 7.25 -15.18
C ARG A 36 23.86 8.69 -14.74
N ASN A 37 23.62 9.00 -13.46
CA ASN A 37 23.86 10.36 -12.96
C ASN A 37 25.35 10.59 -12.71
N LEU A 38 26.12 9.57 -12.29
CA LEU A 38 27.57 9.68 -12.18
C LEU A 38 28.25 9.96 -13.52
N SER A 39 27.80 9.35 -14.62
CA SER A 39 28.43 9.59 -15.93
C SER A 39 28.28 11.04 -16.44
N LYS A 40 27.31 11.81 -15.90
CA LYS A 40 27.12 13.23 -16.20
C LYS A 40 28.09 14.15 -15.44
N LEU A 41 28.77 13.65 -14.41
CA LEU A 41 29.74 14.41 -13.60
C LEU A 41 30.99 14.83 -14.38
N ASN A 42 31.26 14.23 -15.55
CA ASN A 42 32.38 14.64 -16.41
C ASN A 42 32.19 16.01 -17.09
N SER A 43 31.13 16.76 -16.77
CA SER A 43 30.91 18.14 -17.24
C SER A 43 31.22 19.16 -16.12
N ASN A 44 32.27 19.95 -16.31
CA ASN A 44 33.00 20.76 -15.33
C ASN A 44 32.24 21.99 -14.75
N SER A 45 31.06 21.84 -14.15
CA SER A 45 30.40 22.94 -13.44
C SER A 45 30.16 22.61 -11.96
N TYR A 46 30.65 23.47 -11.05
CA TYR A 46 30.41 23.37 -9.61
C TYR A 46 28.90 23.40 -9.26
N ASP A 47 28.08 24.13 -10.03
CA ASP A 47 26.61 24.10 -9.92
C ASP A 47 26.00 22.74 -10.26
N THR A 48 26.68 21.93 -11.07
CA THR A 48 26.29 20.55 -11.36
C THR A 48 26.50 19.66 -10.15
N MET A 49 27.53 19.89 -9.33
CA MET A 49 27.85 19.06 -8.17
C MET A 49 26.75 19.11 -7.10
N ASN A 50 26.28 20.32 -6.72
CA ASN A 50 25.23 20.48 -5.71
C ASN A 50 23.86 19.97 -6.18
N ASN A 51 23.49 20.25 -7.43
CA ASN A 51 22.26 19.72 -8.04
C ASN A 51 22.29 18.19 -8.16
N LEU A 52 23.46 17.60 -8.38
CA LEU A 52 23.64 16.16 -8.54
C LEU A 52 23.68 15.43 -7.20
N LEU A 53 24.24 16.04 -6.15
CA LEU A 53 24.11 15.57 -4.76
C LEU A 53 22.63 15.54 -4.32
N TYR A 54 21.88 16.60 -4.64
CA TYR A 54 20.43 16.62 -4.41
C TYR A 54 19.72 15.53 -5.21
N THR A 55 20.01 15.40 -6.50
CA THR A 55 19.39 14.40 -7.39
C THR A 55 19.72 12.96 -6.97
N LEU A 56 20.94 12.68 -6.52
CA LEU A 56 21.34 11.34 -6.09
C LEU A 56 20.74 10.96 -4.73
N ARG A 57 20.60 11.92 -3.80
CA ARG A 57 19.86 11.68 -2.56
C ARG A 57 18.40 11.31 -2.84
N ARG A 58 17.81 11.88 -3.90
CA ARG A 58 16.47 11.52 -4.38
C ARG A 58 16.38 10.09 -4.97
N VAL A 59 17.48 9.50 -5.43
CA VAL A 59 17.49 8.14 -6.02
C VAL A 59 17.26 7.06 -4.95
N LEU A 60 17.76 7.26 -3.73
CA LEU A 60 17.45 6.39 -2.60
C LEU A 60 16.14 6.77 -1.89
N ASN A 61 15.59 7.94 -2.17
CA ASN A 61 14.29 8.36 -1.66
C ASN A 61 13.17 7.95 -2.63
N LEU A 62 11.92 7.97 -2.16
CA LEU A 62 10.71 7.57 -2.93
C LEU A 62 10.32 8.53 -4.06
N GLU A 63 11.18 9.46 -4.44
CA GLU A 63 10.88 10.45 -5.47
C GLU A 63 11.04 9.91 -6.89
N ASN A 64 11.47 8.65 -7.02
CA ASN A 64 11.54 7.96 -8.28
C ASN A 64 10.23 7.18 -8.55
N GLU A 65 9.50 7.58 -9.57
CA GLU A 65 8.24 6.96 -10.02
C GLU A 65 8.35 5.43 -10.18
N LEU A 66 9.49 4.91 -10.64
CA LEU A 66 9.70 3.47 -10.79
C LEU A 66 9.74 2.75 -9.43
N VAL A 67 10.27 3.40 -8.40
CA VAL A 67 10.24 2.88 -7.03
C VAL A 67 8.80 2.84 -6.50
N ILE A 68 8.01 3.87 -6.80
CA ILE A 68 6.59 3.93 -6.40
C ILE A 68 5.83 2.74 -6.99
N ILE A 69 5.96 2.52 -8.30
CA ILE A 69 5.35 1.38 -9.00
C ILE A 69 5.81 0.06 -8.36
N ALA A 70 7.11 -0.08 -8.13
CA ALA A 70 7.69 -1.28 -7.56
C ALA A 70 7.15 -1.57 -6.15
N LEU A 71 7.12 -0.57 -5.26
CA LEU A 71 6.75 -0.77 -3.85
C LEU A 71 5.24 -0.82 -3.59
N ILE A 72 4.44 -0.18 -4.43
CA ILE A 72 2.99 -0.09 -4.23
C ILE A 72 2.26 -1.13 -5.07
N ILE A 73 2.57 -1.22 -6.37
CA ILE A 73 1.78 -2.02 -7.30
C ILE A 73 2.14 -3.50 -7.22
N ILE A 74 3.43 -3.83 -7.18
CA ILE A 74 3.88 -5.23 -7.26
C ILE A 74 3.49 -6.04 -6.02
N PRO A 75 3.67 -5.58 -4.77
CA PRO A 75 3.23 -6.36 -3.60
C PRO A 75 1.74 -6.67 -3.61
N VAL A 76 0.90 -5.72 -4.05
CA VAL A 76 -0.54 -5.91 -4.17
C VAL A 76 -0.86 -6.89 -5.29
N ALA A 77 -0.28 -6.70 -6.49
CA ALA A 77 -0.50 -7.59 -7.62
C ALA A 77 -0.04 -9.04 -7.33
N LEU A 78 1.06 -9.21 -6.60
CA LEU A 78 1.56 -10.50 -6.14
C LEU A 78 0.60 -11.17 -5.17
N SER A 79 0.08 -10.43 -4.20
CA SER A 79 -0.95 -10.91 -3.27
C SER A 79 -2.24 -11.31 -3.99
N VAL A 80 -2.66 -10.52 -4.98
CA VAL A 80 -3.80 -10.82 -5.85
C VAL A 80 -3.56 -12.11 -6.65
N ALA A 81 -2.36 -12.30 -7.21
CA ALA A 81 -2.03 -13.51 -7.95
C ALA A 81 -1.99 -14.77 -7.06
N LEU A 82 -1.48 -14.66 -5.84
CA LEU A 82 -1.35 -15.80 -4.91
C LEU A 82 -2.66 -16.18 -4.24
N ILE A 83 -3.52 -15.20 -3.93
CA ILE A 83 -4.76 -15.39 -3.17
C ILE A 83 -5.97 -15.16 -4.07
N GLY A 84 -6.20 -13.92 -4.51
CA GLY A 84 -7.43 -13.53 -5.22
C GLY A 84 -7.68 -14.32 -6.51
N GLU A 85 -6.67 -14.48 -7.35
CA GLU A 85 -6.77 -15.23 -8.61
C GLU A 85 -7.03 -16.72 -8.38
N GLU A 86 -6.42 -17.30 -7.34
CA GLU A 86 -6.61 -18.71 -7.01
C GLU A 86 -7.96 -18.99 -6.35
N LYS A 87 -8.48 -18.04 -5.57
CA LYS A 87 -9.87 -18.05 -5.10
C LYS A 87 -10.82 -18.01 -6.29
N ARG A 88 -10.64 -17.06 -7.21
CA ARG A 88 -11.48 -16.92 -8.42
C ARG A 88 -11.47 -18.17 -9.30
N LYS A 89 -10.31 -18.82 -9.44
CA LYS A 89 -10.15 -20.05 -10.25
C LYS A 89 -10.48 -21.34 -9.50
N LYS A 90 -11.00 -21.26 -8.26
CA LYS A 90 -11.26 -22.42 -7.38
C LYS A 90 -10.04 -23.33 -7.16
N THR A 91 -8.83 -22.84 -7.42
CA THR A 91 -7.60 -23.63 -7.27
C THR A 91 -7.33 -23.93 -5.80
N ILE A 92 -7.72 -23.02 -4.90
CA ILE A 92 -7.60 -23.22 -3.45
C ILE A 92 -8.50 -24.37 -2.97
N GLU A 93 -9.73 -24.48 -3.50
CA GLU A 93 -10.64 -25.59 -3.18
C GLU A 93 -10.03 -26.94 -3.58
N ILE A 94 -9.47 -27.02 -4.79
CA ILE A 94 -8.80 -28.22 -5.28
C ILE A 94 -7.61 -28.58 -4.38
N MET A 95 -6.80 -27.59 -3.98
CA MET A 95 -5.66 -27.84 -3.09
C MET A 95 -6.09 -28.33 -1.70
N ILE A 96 -7.16 -27.76 -1.12
CA ILE A 96 -7.70 -28.17 0.18
C ILE A 96 -8.33 -29.56 0.13
N SER A 97 -8.94 -29.95 -1.00
CA SER A 97 -9.43 -31.33 -1.22
C SER A 97 -8.30 -32.34 -1.39
N GLY A 98 -7.08 -31.86 -1.68
CA GLY A 98 -5.87 -32.67 -1.79
C GLY A 98 -5.22 -32.97 -0.43
N PRO A 99 -3.99 -33.49 -0.42
CA PRO A 99 -3.29 -33.89 0.80
C PRO A 99 -2.66 -32.70 1.56
N PHE A 100 -3.18 -31.48 1.39
CA PHE A 100 -2.58 -30.27 1.94
C PHE A 100 -3.52 -29.60 2.95
N SER A 101 -2.99 -29.23 4.11
CA SER A 101 -3.74 -28.44 5.10
C SER A 101 -3.89 -26.97 4.67
N ARG A 102 -4.95 -26.31 5.17
CA ARG A 102 -5.17 -24.87 4.93
C ARG A 102 -3.97 -24.03 5.37
N PHE A 103 -3.40 -24.34 6.53
CA PHE A 103 -2.20 -23.70 7.05
C PHE A 103 -1.00 -23.86 6.11
N GLU A 104 -0.72 -25.05 5.59
CA GLU A 104 0.39 -25.29 4.66
C GLU A 104 0.23 -24.52 3.35
N ILE A 105 -1.00 -24.44 2.82
CA ILE A 105 -1.29 -23.67 1.60
C ILE A 105 -1.00 -22.18 1.85
N PHE A 106 -1.55 -21.62 2.93
CA PHE A 106 -1.39 -20.20 3.23
C PHE A 106 0.06 -19.84 3.58
N PHE A 107 0.73 -20.68 4.38
CA PHE A 107 2.12 -20.48 4.78
C PHE A 107 3.07 -20.50 3.57
N ASN A 108 2.92 -21.47 2.65
CA ASN A 108 3.75 -21.52 1.43
C ASN A 108 3.57 -20.26 0.56
N LYS A 109 2.34 -19.75 0.45
CA LYS A 109 2.04 -18.50 -0.29
C LYS A 109 2.72 -17.29 0.34
N ILE A 110 2.66 -17.15 1.67
CA ILE A 110 3.34 -16.05 2.37
C ILE A 110 4.84 -16.14 2.17
N VAL A 111 5.44 -17.31 2.43
CA VAL A 111 6.89 -17.48 2.31
C VAL A 111 7.37 -17.15 0.90
N LEU A 112 6.65 -17.61 -0.12
CA LEU A 112 6.97 -17.28 -1.50
C LEU A 112 6.79 -15.79 -1.81
N GLY A 113 5.70 -15.18 -1.32
CA GLY A 113 5.43 -13.76 -1.49
C GLY A 113 6.54 -12.89 -0.90
N ILE A 114 6.95 -13.17 0.35
CA ILE A 114 8.05 -12.49 1.02
C ILE A 114 9.36 -12.73 0.28
N PHE A 115 9.65 -13.96 -0.18
CA PHE A 115 10.84 -14.25 -0.96
C PHE A 115 10.91 -13.41 -2.25
N ILE A 116 9.81 -13.36 -3.01
CA ILE A 116 9.72 -12.61 -4.27
C ILE A 116 9.92 -11.11 -4.06
N LEU A 117 9.53 -10.56 -2.91
CA LEU A 117 9.70 -9.15 -2.58
C LEU A 117 11.07 -8.84 -1.96
N VAL A 118 11.58 -9.65 -1.04
CA VAL A 118 12.80 -9.31 -0.31
C VAL A 118 14.05 -9.53 -1.15
N VAL A 119 14.11 -10.62 -1.92
CA VAL A 119 15.34 -10.98 -2.66
C VAL A 119 15.72 -9.94 -3.71
N PRO A 120 14.80 -9.42 -4.56
CA PRO A 120 15.14 -8.35 -5.51
C PRO A 120 15.63 -7.05 -4.87
N ILE A 121 15.09 -6.68 -3.70
CA ILE A 121 15.55 -5.51 -2.93
C ILE A 121 16.98 -5.76 -2.43
N LEU A 122 17.25 -6.94 -1.88
CA LEU A 122 18.60 -7.33 -1.44
C LEU A 122 19.60 -7.30 -2.60
N MET A 123 19.26 -7.87 -3.75
CA MET A 123 20.13 -7.85 -4.93
C MET A 123 20.42 -6.43 -5.40
N SER A 124 19.41 -5.54 -5.39
CA SER A 124 19.57 -4.13 -5.74
C SER A 124 20.47 -3.40 -4.72
N GLY A 125 20.28 -3.65 -3.43
CA GLY A 125 21.14 -3.10 -2.38
C GLY A 125 22.58 -3.60 -2.44
N ILE A 126 22.79 -4.89 -2.72
CA ILE A 126 24.13 -5.47 -2.93
C ILE A 126 24.81 -4.80 -4.12
N SER A 127 24.08 -4.57 -5.22
CA SER A 127 24.66 -3.89 -6.39
C SER A 127 25.14 -2.47 -6.05
N LEU A 128 24.39 -1.73 -5.21
CA LEU A 128 24.82 -0.43 -4.71
C LEU A 128 26.04 -0.51 -3.80
N LEU A 129 26.12 -1.52 -2.93
CA LEU A 129 27.30 -1.74 -2.09
C LEU A 129 28.54 -2.03 -2.95
N ILE A 130 28.39 -2.82 -4.02
CA ILE A 130 29.48 -3.05 -4.98
C ILE A 130 29.89 -1.74 -5.65
N MET A 131 28.93 -0.95 -6.16
CA MET A 131 29.23 0.36 -6.75
C MET A 131 29.92 1.31 -5.79
N ARG A 132 29.56 1.27 -4.51
CA ARG A 132 30.20 2.05 -3.44
C ARG A 132 31.66 1.65 -3.25
N LEU A 133 31.99 0.36 -3.37
CA LEU A 133 33.35 -0.15 -3.23
C LEU A 133 34.22 0.13 -4.46
N THR A 134 33.61 0.25 -5.64
CA THR A 134 34.34 0.47 -6.90
C THR A 134 34.42 1.93 -7.34
N SER A 135 33.59 2.82 -6.78
CA SER A 135 33.56 4.24 -7.12
C SER A 135 33.64 5.13 -5.88
N ASP A 136 34.71 5.92 -5.78
CA ASP A 136 34.92 6.85 -4.67
C ASP A 136 33.79 7.87 -4.54
N TYR A 137 33.23 8.33 -5.67
CA TYR A 137 32.08 9.24 -5.69
C TYR A 137 30.85 8.65 -5.00
N VAL A 138 30.54 7.37 -5.28
CA VAL A 138 29.43 6.65 -4.62
C VAL A 138 29.77 6.41 -3.15
N GLY A 139 31.03 6.09 -2.85
CA GLY A 139 31.58 5.93 -1.50
C GLY A 139 31.40 7.16 -0.60
N MET A 140 31.59 8.36 -1.16
CA MET A 140 31.42 9.65 -0.47
C MET A 140 29.95 10.02 -0.29
N MET A 141 29.07 9.61 -1.22
CA MET A 141 27.66 10.00 -1.22
C MET A 141 26.78 9.09 -0.36
N PHE A 142 27.04 7.79 -0.38
CA PHE A 142 26.23 6.81 0.34
C PHE A 142 27.08 6.07 1.37
N THR A 143 26.64 6.14 2.62
CA THR A 143 27.21 5.28 3.66
C THR A 143 26.63 3.87 3.57
N SER A 144 27.40 2.86 3.97
CA SER A 144 26.88 1.48 4.04
C SER A 144 25.65 1.39 4.94
N SER A 145 25.59 2.20 6.01
CA SER A 145 24.44 2.29 6.90
C SER A 145 23.19 2.79 6.17
N GLN A 146 23.31 3.83 5.35
CA GLN A 146 22.18 4.34 4.55
C GLN A 146 21.63 3.27 3.60
N ILE A 147 22.50 2.52 2.93
CA ILE A 147 22.08 1.45 2.02
C ILE A 147 21.37 0.32 2.80
N MET A 148 21.87 -0.05 3.98
CA MET A 148 21.22 -1.07 4.81
C MET A 148 19.87 -0.62 5.36
N ILE A 149 19.76 0.64 5.79
CA ILE A 149 18.48 1.24 6.21
C ILE A 149 17.50 1.22 5.03
N TRP A 150 17.95 1.59 3.84
CA TRP A 150 17.14 1.55 2.63
C TRP A 150 16.60 0.15 2.32
N ILE A 151 17.47 -0.87 2.32
CA ILE A 151 17.07 -2.29 2.15
C ILE A 151 16.01 -2.68 3.18
N PHE A 152 16.24 -2.33 4.44
CA PHE A 152 15.34 -2.70 5.54
C PHE A 152 13.99 -1.98 5.45
N SER A 153 13.98 -0.67 5.20
CA SER A 153 12.75 0.11 5.07
C SER A 153 11.91 -0.31 3.86
N TYR A 154 12.55 -0.56 2.71
CA TYR A 154 11.84 -0.98 1.50
C TYR A 154 11.27 -2.39 1.64
N SER A 155 12.01 -3.31 2.27
CA SER A 155 11.49 -4.65 2.53
C SER A 155 10.35 -4.64 3.54
N ALA A 156 10.47 -3.89 4.64
CA ALA A 156 9.38 -3.73 5.61
C ALA A 156 8.11 -3.16 4.96
N PHE A 157 8.26 -2.14 4.11
CA PHE A 157 7.15 -1.55 3.37
C PHE A 157 6.50 -2.55 2.40
N ALA A 158 7.29 -3.21 1.55
CA ALA A 158 6.78 -4.17 0.57
C ALA A 158 6.06 -5.34 1.23
N ILE A 159 6.61 -5.89 2.32
CA ILE A 159 5.97 -6.96 3.11
C ILE A 159 4.66 -6.45 3.72
N SER A 160 4.64 -5.22 4.24
CA SER A 160 3.45 -4.65 4.85
C SER A 160 2.33 -4.40 3.83
N MET A 161 2.64 -3.87 2.65
CA MET A 161 1.69 -3.72 1.53
C MET A 161 1.15 -5.07 1.05
N PHE A 162 2.02 -6.08 0.90
CA PHE A 162 1.62 -7.44 0.57
C PHE A 162 0.67 -8.01 1.62
N SER A 163 1.00 -7.87 2.90
CA SER A 163 0.22 -8.39 4.03
C SER A 163 -1.15 -7.72 4.14
N PHE A 164 -1.20 -6.42 3.93
CA PHE A 164 -2.45 -5.67 3.88
C PHE A 164 -3.33 -6.13 2.72
N SER A 165 -2.77 -6.28 1.51
CA SER A 165 -3.47 -6.85 0.36
C SER A 165 -3.96 -8.29 0.63
N CYS A 166 -3.24 -9.09 1.41
CA CYS A 166 -3.67 -10.44 1.78
C CYS A 166 -4.94 -10.41 2.65
N ILE A 167 -5.03 -9.51 3.64
CA ILE A 167 -6.27 -9.31 4.42
C ILE A 167 -7.42 -8.95 3.49
N ILE A 168 -7.22 -7.95 2.64
CA ILE A 168 -8.25 -7.51 1.70
C ILE A 168 -8.65 -8.67 0.78
N GLY A 169 -7.69 -9.48 0.33
CA GLY A 169 -7.95 -10.70 -0.45
C GLY A 169 -8.77 -11.76 0.29
N MET A 170 -8.76 -11.77 1.62
CA MET A 170 -9.64 -12.63 2.41
C MET A 170 -11.05 -12.05 2.57
N LEU A 171 -11.19 -10.72 2.60
CA LEU A 171 -12.47 -10.01 2.73
C LEU A 171 -13.25 -9.86 1.42
N PHE A 172 -12.55 -9.88 0.28
CA PHE A 172 -13.13 -9.76 -1.05
C PHE A 172 -12.98 -11.09 -1.81
N GLY A 173 -14.03 -11.53 -2.52
CA GLY A 173 -14.01 -12.80 -3.26
C GLY A 173 -13.34 -12.69 -4.63
N SER A 174 -13.41 -11.51 -5.26
CA SER A 174 -12.83 -11.27 -6.58
C SER A 174 -11.41 -10.70 -6.52
N SER A 175 -10.56 -11.08 -7.48
CA SER A 175 -9.20 -10.55 -7.59
C SER A 175 -9.16 -9.06 -7.94
N ILE A 176 -10.11 -8.60 -8.76
CA ILE A 176 -10.29 -7.17 -9.09
C ILE A 176 -10.72 -6.40 -7.84
N GLY A 177 -11.67 -6.94 -7.08
CA GLY A 177 -12.10 -6.36 -5.81
C GLY A 177 -10.95 -6.24 -4.83
N GLN A 178 -10.13 -7.30 -4.67
CA GLN A 178 -8.93 -7.25 -3.85
C GLN A 178 -7.97 -6.13 -4.27
N PHE A 179 -7.65 -6.04 -5.57
CA PHE A 179 -6.71 -5.03 -6.08
C PHE A 179 -7.20 -3.61 -5.80
N ILE A 180 -8.44 -3.28 -6.21
CA ILE A 180 -9.00 -1.94 -6.06
C ILE A 180 -9.20 -1.58 -4.59
N CYS A 181 -9.79 -2.50 -3.81
CA CYS A 181 -10.11 -2.25 -2.42
C CYS A 181 -8.85 -2.09 -1.57
N THR A 182 -7.73 -2.73 -1.92
CA THR A 182 -6.47 -2.52 -1.21
C THR A 182 -6.06 -1.05 -1.24
N TYR A 183 -6.15 -0.38 -2.38
CA TYR A 183 -5.80 1.05 -2.44
C TYR A 183 -6.84 1.93 -1.77
N ILE A 184 -8.14 1.63 -1.98
CA ILE A 184 -9.23 2.39 -1.35
C ILE A 184 -9.06 2.35 0.17
N PHE A 185 -9.03 1.16 0.78
CA PHE A 185 -8.88 1.01 2.23
C PHE A 185 -7.51 1.46 2.75
N GLY A 186 -6.46 1.40 1.92
CA GLY A 186 -5.14 1.90 2.29
C GLY A 186 -5.13 3.41 2.53
N VAL A 187 -5.82 4.17 1.67
CA VAL A 187 -5.87 5.65 1.74
C VAL A 187 -7.04 6.15 2.59
N PHE A 188 -8.13 5.37 2.69
CA PHE A 188 -9.38 5.76 3.32
C PHE A 188 -9.24 6.42 4.71
N PRO A 189 -8.45 5.92 5.67
CA PRO A 189 -8.43 6.51 7.01
C PRO A 189 -7.94 7.97 7.06
N ILE A 190 -6.93 8.33 6.27
CA ILE A 190 -6.44 9.72 6.18
C ILE A 190 -7.46 10.59 5.48
N VAL A 191 -7.91 10.17 4.29
CA VAL A 191 -8.83 10.97 3.49
C VAL A 191 -10.12 11.20 4.26
N PHE A 192 -10.65 10.18 4.91
CA PHE A 192 -11.84 10.30 5.75
C PHE A 192 -11.63 11.29 6.90
N TYR A 193 -10.48 11.22 7.59
CA TYR A 193 -10.18 12.14 8.68
C TYR A 193 -9.99 13.59 8.21
N GLU A 194 -9.26 13.81 7.13
CA GLU A 194 -9.07 15.14 6.55
C GLU A 194 -10.41 15.74 6.13
N MET A 195 -11.26 14.95 5.47
CA MET A 195 -12.59 15.39 5.07
C MET A 195 -13.50 15.68 6.27
N PHE A 196 -13.43 14.85 7.31
CA PHE A 196 -14.14 15.10 8.57
C PHE A 196 -13.68 16.39 9.23
N TYR A 197 -12.37 16.63 9.27
CA TYR A 197 -11.81 17.82 9.89
C TYR A 197 -12.14 19.09 9.10
N LEU A 198 -12.05 19.07 7.77
CA LEU A 198 -12.50 20.16 6.90
C LEU A 198 -14.00 20.48 7.09
N SER A 199 -14.82 19.44 7.20
CA SER A 199 -16.25 19.56 7.47
C SER A 199 -16.52 20.14 8.87
N TYR A 200 -15.71 19.76 9.87
CA TYR A 200 -15.81 20.31 11.22
C TYR A 200 -15.34 21.76 11.30
N SER A 201 -14.21 22.10 10.67
CA SER A 201 -13.65 23.45 10.68
C SER A 201 -14.59 24.43 9.99
N SER A 202 -15.17 24.08 8.85
CA SER A 202 -16.16 24.89 8.14
C SER A 202 -17.41 25.14 8.98
N LEU A 203 -17.94 24.11 9.66
CA LEU A 203 -19.07 24.26 10.60
C LEU A 203 -18.70 25.12 11.83
N TYR A 204 -17.48 24.95 12.36
CA TYR A 204 -17.01 25.75 13.50
C TYR A 204 -16.88 27.23 13.14
N THR A 205 -16.27 27.54 11.99
CA THR A 205 -16.14 28.91 11.48
C THR A 205 -17.52 29.54 11.26
N LEU A 206 -18.49 28.77 10.74
CA LEU A 206 -19.87 29.20 10.58
C LEU A 206 -20.52 29.60 11.91
N ILE A 207 -20.35 28.78 12.96
CA ILE A 207 -21.02 29.00 14.25
C ILE A 207 -20.31 30.10 15.07
N ASN A 208 -18.98 30.13 15.05
CA ASN A 208 -18.19 30.97 15.97
C ASN A 208 -17.52 32.19 15.31
N GLY A 209 -17.60 32.31 13.98
CA GLY A 209 -16.98 33.39 13.21
C GLY A 209 -15.45 33.43 13.25
N LYS A 210 -14.81 32.34 13.71
CA LYS A 210 -13.36 32.22 13.85
C LYS A 210 -12.86 30.99 13.10
N GLU A 211 -11.86 31.18 12.25
CA GLU A 211 -11.18 30.07 11.59
C GLU A 211 -10.38 29.25 12.61
N LEU A 212 -10.57 27.94 12.54
CA LEU A 212 -9.82 26.99 13.34
C LEU A 212 -8.49 26.70 12.63
N ALA A 213 -7.38 26.71 13.37
CA ALA A 213 -6.04 26.50 12.81
C ALA A 213 -5.90 25.08 12.23
N TYR A 214 -6.19 24.96 10.93
CA TYR A 214 -6.31 23.70 10.20
C TYR A 214 -5.00 22.90 10.19
N GLU A 215 -3.89 23.60 9.96
CA GLU A 215 -2.60 22.98 9.67
C GLU A 215 -2.05 22.16 10.86
N ASN A 216 -2.21 22.65 12.09
CA ASN A 216 -1.64 22.01 13.28
C ASN A 216 -2.43 20.76 13.73
N ALA A 217 -3.74 20.75 13.54
CA ALA A 217 -4.61 19.65 13.97
C ALA A 217 -4.64 18.48 12.96
N VAL A 218 -4.57 18.77 11.66
CA VAL A 218 -4.42 17.72 10.65
C VAL A 218 -3.04 17.07 10.75
N ARG A 219 -2.01 17.87 10.98
CA ARG A 219 -0.63 17.37 11.14
C ARG A 219 -0.43 16.50 12.38
N SER A 220 -1.11 16.79 13.49
CA SER A 220 -1.02 15.98 14.71
C SER A 220 -1.75 14.63 14.58
N VAL A 221 -2.89 14.60 13.91
CA VAL A 221 -3.69 13.37 13.79
C VAL A 221 -3.24 12.45 12.65
N SER A 222 -2.74 13.00 11.55
CA SER A 222 -2.08 12.22 10.49
C SER A 222 -0.94 11.33 11.04
N LYS A 223 -0.26 11.75 12.12
CA LYS A 223 0.76 10.94 12.81
C LYS A 223 0.21 9.66 13.46
N TYR A 224 -1.04 9.67 13.91
CA TYR A 224 -1.69 8.46 14.44
C TYR A 224 -2.18 7.56 13.31
N PHE A 225 -2.65 8.15 12.21
CA PHE A 225 -3.07 7.39 11.05
C PHE A 225 -1.90 6.67 10.37
N GLU A 226 -0.68 7.26 10.38
CA GLU A 226 0.58 6.59 9.95
C GLU A 226 0.77 5.20 10.60
N MET A 227 0.09 4.91 11.71
CA MET A 227 0.15 3.63 12.42
C MET A 227 -0.81 2.56 11.88
N ILE A 228 -1.80 2.92 11.05
CA ILE A 228 -2.94 2.06 10.72
C ILE A 228 -2.78 1.37 9.36
N THR A 229 -2.30 2.06 8.31
CA THR A 229 -2.15 1.46 6.98
C THR A 229 -0.75 1.65 6.39
N PRO A 230 -0.23 0.64 5.65
CA PRO A 230 1.11 0.73 5.08
C PRO A 230 1.24 1.90 4.10
N MET A 231 0.17 2.22 3.36
CA MET A 231 0.14 3.30 2.38
C MET A 231 0.50 4.67 2.99
N GLN A 232 0.26 4.87 4.28
CA GLN A 232 0.50 6.16 4.92
C GLN A 232 1.94 6.35 5.35
N PHE A 233 2.62 5.25 5.67
CA PHE A 233 4.07 5.26 5.82
C PHE A 233 4.77 5.72 4.54
N PHE A 234 4.23 5.39 3.36
CA PHE A 234 4.78 5.81 2.07
C PHE A 234 4.95 7.34 1.97
N PHE A 235 3.95 8.10 2.45
CA PHE A 235 3.91 9.54 2.30
C PHE A 235 4.84 10.33 3.23
N ARG A 236 5.41 9.71 4.28
CA ARG A 236 6.13 10.47 5.34
C ARG A 236 7.49 9.95 5.76
N THR A 237 7.85 8.72 5.43
CA THR A 237 9.01 8.09 6.10
C THR A 237 10.36 8.64 5.63
N PHE A 238 10.45 9.17 4.41
CA PHE A 238 11.74 9.55 3.80
C PHE A 238 12.23 10.94 4.17
N ASP A 239 11.40 11.72 4.87
CA ASP A 239 11.77 13.01 5.46
C ASP A 239 12.32 12.88 6.89
N TYR A 240 12.21 11.69 7.50
CA TYR A 240 12.69 11.46 8.86
C TYR A 240 14.18 11.16 8.92
N SER A 241 14.78 11.39 10.10
CA SER A 241 16.14 10.97 10.41
C SER A 241 16.32 9.45 10.26
N GLN A 242 17.55 9.00 10.02
CA GLN A 242 17.88 7.57 9.89
C GLN A 242 17.39 6.73 11.08
N SER A 243 17.50 7.24 12.31
CA SER A 243 17.01 6.54 13.51
C SER A 243 15.49 6.37 13.52
N ALA A 244 14.76 7.39 13.11
CA ALA A 244 13.31 7.33 12.99
C ALA A 244 12.88 6.36 11.87
N GLN A 245 13.54 6.36 10.71
CA GLN A 245 13.27 5.42 9.62
C GLN A 245 13.39 3.95 10.07
N ILE A 246 14.46 3.61 10.79
CA ILE A 246 14.66 2.26 11.35
C ILE A 246 13.49 1.89 12.27
N PHE A 247 13.16 2.78 13.20
CA PHE A 247 12.11 2.56 14.18
C PHE A 247 10.73 2.35 13.54
N PHE A 248 10.37 3.18 12.55
CA PHE A 248 9.12 3.00 11.82
C PHE A 248 9.12 1.71 10.97
N SER A 249 10.27 1.31 10.42
CA SER A 249 10.39 0.07 9.63
C SER A 249 10.16 -1.17 10.50
N PHE A 250 10.69 -1.20 11.73
CA PHE A 250 10.38 -2.25 12.70
C PHE A 250 8.90 -2.30 13.06
N ARG A 251 8.28 -1.13 13.24
CA ARG A 251 6.83 -1.04 13.52
C ARG A 251 6.01 -1.58 12.36
N LEU A 252 6.31 -1.19 11.12
CA LEU A 252 5.63 -1.72 9.94
C LEU A 252 5.70 -3.24 9.87
N LEU A 253 6.86 -3.81 10.17
CA LEU A 253 7.06 -5.25 10.13
C LEU A 253 6.23 -5.96 11.22
N ALA A 254 6.14 -5.38 12.42
CA ALA A 254 5.26 -5.88 13.47
C ALA A 254 3.77 -5.84 13.06
N VAL A 255 3.32 -4.74 12.45
CA VAL A 255 1.95 -4.61 11.93
C VAL A 255 1.72 -5.60 10.79
N ALA A 256 2.69 -5.79 9.89
CA ALA A 256 2.62 -6.76 8.80
C ALA A 256 2.43 -8.19 9.31
N ILE A 257 3.18 -8.60 10.34
CA ILE A 257 3.02 -9.90 10.99
C ILE A 257 1.60 -10.04 11.56
N GLY A 258 1.13 -9.04 12.31
CA GLY A 258 -0.24 -9.02 12.83
C GLY A 258 -1.29 -9.17 11.72
N MET A 259 -1.07 -8.49 10.59
CA MET A 259 -1.97 -8.57 9.44
C MET A 259 -1.98 -9.95 8.78
N LEU A 260 -0.82 -10.60 8.65
CA LEU A 260 -0.73 -11.97 8.12
C LEU A 260 -1.40 -12.98 9.05
N LEU A 261 -1.31 -12.80 10.37
CA LEU A 261 -2.03 -13.63 11.34
C LEU A 261 -3.54 -13.46 11.20
N ILE A 262 -4.03 -12.23 11.06
CA ILE A 262 -5.45 -11.97 10.80
C ILE A 262 -5.88 -12.60 9.47
N ALA A 263 -5.07 -12.46 8.41
CA ALA A 263 -5.34 -13.08 7.12
C ALA A 263 -5.37 -14.61 7.19
N LEU A 264 -4.51 -15.24 8.01
CA LEU A 264 -4.55 -16.69 8.27
C LEU A 264 -5.85 -17.09 8.95
N VAL A 265 -6.26 -16.38 10.01
CA VAL A 265 -7.52 -16.66 10.72
C VAL A 265 -8.71 -16.51 9.77
N LEU A 266 -8.74 -15.45 8.95
CA LEU A 266 -9.79 -15.26 7.94
C LEU A 266 -9.78 -16.36 6.87
N PHE A 267 -8.60 -16.82 6.46
CA PHE A 267 -8.46 -17.93 5.52
C PHE A 267 -9.06 -19.21 6.08
N ASP A 268 -8.77 -19.53 7.33
CA ASP A 268 -9.31 -20.72 8.00
C ASP A 268 -10.82 -20.63 8.22
N LEU A 269 -11.36 -19.45 8.55
CA LEU A 269 -12.80 -19.22 8.73
C LEU A 269 -13.58 -19.18 7.41
N SER A 270 -12.91 -18.92 6.29
CA SER A 270 -13.59 -18.76 5.00
C SER A 270 -14.21 -20.08 4.52
N LYS A 271 -15.51 -20.01 4.19
CA LYS A 271 -16.21 -21.08 3.47
C LYS A 271 -15.95 -20.88 1.98
N MET A 272 -15.17 -21.78 1.39
CA MET A 272 -14.69 -21.62 0.02
C MET A 272 -15.82 -21.58 -1.02
N GLU A 273 -16.99 -22.12 -0.69
CA GLU A 273 -18.20 -22.18 -1.55
C GLU A 273 -18.77 -20.80 -1.95
N LYS A 274 -18.48 -19.72 -1.22
CA LYS A 274 -18.96 -18.34 -1.51
C LYS A 274 -17.92 -17.44 -2.19
N ASN A 275 -16.80 -17.99 -2.68
CA ASN A 275 -15.67 -17.21 -3.19
C ASN A 275 -15.92 -16.44 -4.51
N SER A 276 -17.11 -16.52 -5.11
CA SER A 276 -17.48 -15.72 -6.31
C SER A 276 -18.20 -14.41 -5.99
N GLU A 277 -18.59 -14.16 -4.74
CA GLU A 277 -19.26 -12.91 -4.36
C GLU A 277 -18.25 -11.76 -4.14
N VAL A 278 -18.65 -10.51 -4.42
CA VAL A 278 -17.82 -9.30 -4.25
C VAL A 278 -17.31 -9.16 -2.82
N LEU A 279 -18.13 -9.54 -1.83
CA LEU A 279 -17.74 -9.65 -0.42
C LEU A 279 -17.84 -11.12 0.00
N THR A 280 -16.77 -11.67 0.59
CA THR A 280 -16.80 -13.06 1.10
C THR A 280 -17.64 -13.21 2.36
N PHE A 281 -17.92 -12.11 3.07
CA PHE A 281 -18.68 -12.11 4.32
C PHE A 281 -19.85 -11.13 4.25
N GLU A 282 -21.07 -11.63 4.44
CA GLU A 282 -22.29 -10.81 4.50
C GLU A 282 -22.27 -9.80 5.66
N SER A 283 -21.58 -10.10 6.76
CA SER A 283 -21.45 -9.20 7.91
C SER A 283 -20.64 -7.93 7.59
N LEU A 284 -19.72 -7.98 6.63
CA LEU A 284 -18.95 -6.80 6.20
C LEU A 284 -19.72 -5.88 5.26
N GLU A 285 -20.85 -6.34 4.72
CA GLU A 285 -21.71 -5.55 3.84
C GLU A 285 -22.23 -4.29 4.54
N GLY A 286 -22.63 -4.42 5.81
CA GLY A 286 -23.09 -3.30 6.63
C GLY A 286 -21.98 -2.28 6.88
N PHE A 287 -20.78 -2.76 7.23
CA PHE A 287 -19.62 -1.89 7.45
C PHE A 287 -19.22 -1.15 6.17
N PHE A 288 -19.17 -1.83 5.03
CA PHE A 288 -18.85 -1.22 3.75
C PHE A 288 -19.88 -0.14 3.35
N ARG A 289 -21.18 -0.44 3.49
CA ARG A 289 -22.26 0.53 3.22
C ARG A 289 -22.14 1.78 4.09
N LEU A 290 -21.88 1.61 5.39
CA LEU A 290 -21.68 2.72 6.31
C LEU A 290 -20.45 3.55 5.95
N GLY A 291 -19.34 2.91 5.62
CA GLY A 291 -18.11 3.59 5.19
C GLY A 291 -18.32 4.45 3.94
N VAL A 292 -18.95 3.90 2.91
CA VAL A 292 -19.25 4.61 1.65
C VAL A 292 -20.26 5.74 1.88
N PHE A 293 -21.28 5.51 2.72
CA PHE A 293 -22.27 6.52 3.06
C PHE A 293 -21.63 7.73 3.76
N LEU A 294 -20.87 7.50 4.83
CA LEU A 294 -20.21 8.56 5.59
C LEU A 294 -19.19 9.33 4.75
N SER A 295 -18.38 8.63 3.94
CA SER A 295 -17.41 9.31 3.08
C SER A 295 -18.09 10.14 1.99
N SER A 296 -19.20 9.65 1.43
CA SER A 296 -19.94 10.38 0.40
C SER A 296 -20.62 11.63 0.95
N ILE A 297 -21.13 11.59 2.19
CA ILE A 297 -21.65 12.78 2.87
C ILE A 297 -20.55 13.83 2.99
N LEU A 298 -19.42 13.47 3.60
CA LEU A 298 -18.31 14.42 3.84
C LEU A 298 -17.77 14.97 2.51
N ALA A 299 -17.63 14.11 1.49
CA ALA A 299 -17.22 14.53 0.14
C ALA A 299 -18.18 15.52 -0.48
N GLY A 300 -19.47 15.21 -0.45
CA GLY A 300 -20.51 16.09 -0.97
C GLY A 300 -20.46 17.46 -0.29
N GLY A 301 -20.35 17.49 1.04
CA GLY A 301 -20.28 18.73 1.81
C GLY A 301 -19.14 19.64 1.40
N ILE A 302 -17.92 19.10 1.31
CA ILE A 302 -16.73 19.89 0.91
C ILE A 302 -16.88 20.39 -0.53
N ILE A 303 -17.16 19.49 -1.48
CA ILE A 303 -17.24 19.83 -2.91
C ILE A 303 -18.29 20.94 -3.14
N PHE A 304 -19.48 20.80 -2.56
CA PHE A 304 -20.53 21.80 -2.76
C PHE A 304 -20.34 23.08 -1.94
N SER A 305 -19.56 23.05 -0.86
CA SER A 305 -19.17 24.28 -0.15
C SER A 305 -18.19 25.13 -0.97
N GLU A 306 -17.32 24.49 -1.76
CA GLU A 306 -16.36 25.16 -2.64
C GLU A 306 -16.98 25.51 -4.01
N MET A 307 -17.92 24.70 -4.50
CA MET A 307 -18.64 25.01 -5.74
C MET A 307 -19.61 26.19 -5.52
N ILE A 308 -19.47 27.20 -6.39
CA ILE A 308 -20.45 28.29 -6.58
C ILE A 308 -20.49 29.31 -5.43
N GLU A 309 -19.40 29.50 -4.66
CA GLU A 309 -19.39 30.46 -3.51
C GLU A 309 -20.61 30.32 -2.58
N LEU A 310 -21.28 29.16 -2.62
CA LEU A 310 -22.52 28.93 -1.89
C LEU A 310 -22.26 28.89 -0.38
N GLY A 311 -20.99 28.81 0.02
CA GLY A 311 -20.53 28.86 1.39
C GLY A 311 -21.30 27.88 2.25
N THR A 312 -22.09 28.43 3.17
CA THR A 312 -22.81 27.66 4.18
C THR A 312 -24.01 26.88 3.63
N PRO A 313 -24.89 27.43 2.77
CA PRO A 313 -25.91 26.65 2.05
C PRO A 313 -25.33 25.49 1.21
N GLY A 314 -24.20 25.72 0.54
CA GLY A 314 -23.54 24.72 -0.31
C GLY A 314 -23.15 23.47 0.47
N LEU A 315 -22.62 23.66 1.69
CA LEU A 315 -22.23 22.58 2.58
C LEU A 315 -23.40 21.67 2.97
N PHE A 316 -24.56 22.23 3.32
CA PHE A 316 -25.76 21.44 3.67
C PHE A 316 -26.33 20.71 2.45
N ILE A 317 -26.40 21.38 1.29
CA ILE A 317 -26.83 20.75 0.03
C ILE A 317 -25.91 19.57 -0.31
N GLY A 318 -24.60 19.78 -0.17
CA GLY A 318 -23.58 18.78 -0.37
C GLY A 318 -23.76 17.54 0.50
N TYR A 319 -24.04 17.71 1.81
CA TYR A 319 -24.30 16.59 2.70
C TYR A 319 -25.53 15.77 2.28
N VAL A 320 -26.61 16.43 1.84
CA VAL A 320 -27.83 15.74 1.39
C VAL A 320 -27.58 14.97 0.09
N VAL A 321 -26.97 15.63 -0.91
CA VAL A 321 -26.67 15.01 -2.21
C VAL A 321 -25.67 13.86 -2.04
N GLY A 322 -24.61 14.09 -1.26
CA GLY A 322 -23.60 13.10 -0.93
C GLY A 322 -24.16 11.90 -0.17
N GLY A 323 -25.06 12.12 0.79
CA GLY A 323 -25.75 11.06 1.51
C GLY A 323 -26.65 10.21 0.60
N PHE A 324 -27.39 10.84 -0.31
CA PHE A 324 -28.22 10.12 -1.27
C PHE A 324 -27.39 9.24 -2.22
N ALA A 325 -26.28 9.78 -2.73
CA ALA A 325 -25.34 9.03 -3.57
C ALA A 325 -24.69 7.87 -2.79
N GLY A 326 -24.17 8.16 -1.60
CA GLY A 326 -23.51 7.21 -0.72
C GLY A 326 -24.40 6.06 -0.24
N TYR A 327 -25.72 6.27 -0.17
CA TYR A 327 -26.68 5.21 0.11
C TYR A 327 -26.95 4.34 -1.13
N LYS A 328 -27.15 4.95 -2.31
CA LYS A 328 -27.55 4.22 -3.53
C LYS A 328 -26.43 3.44 -4.19
N ILE A 329 -25.21 3.97 -4.25
CA ILE A 329 -24.07 3.35 -4.92
C ILE A 329 -23.76 1.94 -4.35
N PRO A 330 -23.53 1.77 -3.03
CA PRO A 330 -23.21 0.45 -2.50
C PRO A 330 -24.42 -0.50 -2.59
N LEU A 331 -25.65 0.02 -2.49
CA LEU A 331 -26.86 -0.79 -2.67
C LEU A 331 -26.90 -1.42 -4.07
N TYR A 332 -26.63 -0.62 -5.11
CA TYR A 332 -26.59 -1.09 -6.50
C TYR A 332 -25.46 -2.10 -6.74
N LEU A 333 -24.24 -1.82 -6.24
CA LEU A 333 -23.09 -2.73 -6.39
C LEU A 333 -23.36 -4.11 -5.78
N ILE A 334 -23.99 -4.14 -4.60
CA ILE A 334 -24.27 -5.39 -3.91
C ILE A 334 -25.44 -6.15 -4.57
N GLN A 335 -26.51 -5.46 -4.97
CA GLN A 335 -27.64 -6.08 -5.63
C GLN A 335 -27.26 -6.67 -6.98
N LYS A 336 -26.48 -5.94 -7.79
CA LYS A 336 -25.99 -6.42 -9.09
C LYS A 336 -25.19 -7.71 -8.95
N ASN A 337 -24.36 -7.80 -7.91
CA ASN A 337 -23.52 -8.96 -7.69
C ASN A 337 -24.29 -10.20 -7.17
N ARG A 338 -25.47 -10.04 -6.58
CA ARG A 338 -26.34 -11.17 -6.18
C ARG A 338 -27.20 -11.69 -7.34
N ALA A 339 -27.37 -10.90 -8.40
CA ALA A 339 -28.17 -11.25 -9.57
C ALA A 339 -27.37 -11.92 -10.71
N SER A 340 -26.04 -11.93 -10.59
CA SER A 340 -25.08 -12.59 -11.50
C SER A 340 -24.48 -13.82 -10.84
#